data_AF-A0A542X899-F1
#
_entry.id   AF-A0A542X899-F1
#
_cell.length_a   1.000
_cell.length_b   1.000
_cell.length_c   1.000
_cell.angle_alpha   90.00
_cell.angle_beta   90.00
_cell.angle_gamma   90.00
#
_symmetry.space_group_name_H-M   'P 1'
#
loop_
_entity.id
_entity.type
_entity.pdbx_description
1 polymer ?
#
loop_
_entity_poly.entity_id
_entity_poly.type
_entity_poly.pdbx_seq_one_letter_code
_entity_poly.pdbx_strand_id
1 'polypeptide(L)'
;MERSDEWVLSETLAAVAPGTELRDALERILRGRTGALIVLGHDREVEEISTGGFPLDIEFSATRLRELAKMDGAIVLDREATRIMRAATQLVPDPHIETRESGTRHRTAERVAKQTGYPVISVSQSMRIVALYVGQLRHVLEGSNAVMSRAGQALQTLERYKARLNEVTGTLSALEIEDLVTVRDVANVIQRLEMVSRINTEITQYLLELGTDGRLMALQLEELVGGLGNDRELVLRDYLHAAREPLTLEEAMARISALTATDLLDPAAGARAMGFPAQGDAMDASVSPRGYRLLSKVPRLPGAIVDRLVDHFDSLQQLLAANFDDLMSVDGVGESRARAVREGLSRLAETSILERYV
;
A
#
# COMPACT_ATOMS: atom_id res chain seq x y z
N MET A 1 14.64 -14.69 8.40
CA MET A 1 14.39 -13.63 7.42
C MET A 1 14.30 -12.35 8.23
N GLU A 2 15.33 -11.50 8.20
CA GLU A 2 15.30 -10.21 8.88
C GLU A 2 14.11 -9.40 8.34
N ARG A 3 13.24 -8.93 9.23
CA ARG A 3 12.13 -8.03 8.89
C ARG A 3 12.75 -6.67 8.57
N SER A 4 12.34 -6.00 7.49
CA SER A 4 12.88 -4.68 7.17
C SER A 4 12.49 -3.64 8.23
N ASP A 5 13.30 -2.60 8.41
CA ASP A 5 13.02 -1.50 9.34
C ASP A 5 11.63 -0.88 9.08
N GLU A 6 11.23 -0.76 7.81
CA GLU A 6 9.91 -0.23 7.42
C GLU A 6 8.75 -1.10 7.93
N TRP A 7 8.92 -2.42 7.86
CA TRP A 7 7.93 -3.37 8.33
C TRP A 7 7.80 -3.32 9.85
N VAL A 8 8.92 -3.25 10.57
CA VAL A 8 8.94 -3.11 12.04
C VAL A 8 8.35 -1.76 12.46
N LEU A 9 8.62 -0.68 11.71
CA LEU A 9 8.02 0.62 11.94
C LEU A 9 6.51 0.56 11.75
N SER A 10 6.00 -0.12 10.72
CA SER A 10 4.56 -0.30 10.50
C SER A 10 3.89 -1.07 11.65
N GLU A 11 4.49 -2.16 12.15
CA GLU A 11 4.00 -2.83 13.36
C GLU A 11 4.00 -1.91 14.59
N THR A 12 5.08 -1.13 14.75
CA THR A 12 5.22 -0.21 15.88
C THR A 12 4.16 0.89 15.83
N LEU A 13 3.91 1.45 14.65
CA LEU A 13 2.87 2.47 14.43
C LEU A 13 1.48 1.92 14.76
N ALA A 14 1.17 0.70 14.35
CA ALA A 14 -0.08 0.03 14.70
C ALA A 14 -0.21 -0.17 16.22
N ALA A 15 0.88 -0.55 16.90
CA ALA A 15 0.90 -0.74 18.36
C ALA A 15 0.69 0.56 19.15
N VAL A 16 1.04 1.73 18.57
CA VAL A 16 0.86 3.06 19.18
C VAL A 16 -0.25 3.88 18.52
N ALA A 17 -1.09 3.27 17.70
CA ALA A 17 -2.20 3.93 17.03
C ALA A 17 -3.35 4.25 18.00
N PRO A 18 -4.18 5.28 17.75
CA PRO A 18 -5.40 5.55 18.51
C PRO A 18 -6.28 4.31 18.67
N GLY A 19 -6.81 4.13 19.88
CA GLY A 19 -7.58 2.95 20.28
C GLY A 19 -6.76 1.85 20.95
N THR A 20 -5.43 1.88 20.86
CA THR A 20 -4.56 0.96 21.60
C THR A 20 -4.31 1.43 23.04
N GLU A 21 -4.05 0.49 23.95
CA GLU A 21 -3.73 0.83 25.34
C GLU A 21 -2.35 1.51 25.46
N LEU A 22 -1.40 1.16 24.59
CA LEU A 22 -0.10 1.82 24.54
C LEU A 22 -0.23 3.29 24.09
N ARG A 23 -1.10 3.60 23.11
CA ARG A 23 -1.41 4.99 22.76
C ARG A 23 -2.04 5.77 23.91
N ASP A 24 -3.02 5.19 24.62
CA ASP A 24 -3.61 5.83 25.82
C ASP A 24 -2.51 6.15 26.86
N ALA A 25 -1.59 5.23 27.09
CA ALA A 25 -0.46 5.42 27.99
C ALA A 25 0.43 6.61 27.57
N LEU A 26 0.81 6.69 26.29
CA LEU A 26 1.64 7.76 25.74
C LEU A 26 0.92 9.11 25.82
N GLU A 27 -0.37 9.16 25.54
CA GLU A 27 -1.18 10.38 25.68
C GLU A 27 -1.27 10.84 27.14
N ARG A 28 -1.45 9.92 28.09
CA ARG A 28 -1.42 10.24 29.53
C ARG A 28 -0.08 10.80 29.96
N ILE A 29 1.02 10.28 29.45
CA ILE A 29 2.39 10.76 29.74
C ILE A 29 2.54 12.20 29.19
N LEU A 30 2.13 12.44 27.95
CA LEU A 30 2.14 13.77 27.33
C LEU A 30 1.28 14.79 28.10
N ARG A 31 0.02 14.44 28.40
CA ARG A 31 -0.91 15.29 29.17
C ARG A 31 -0.40 15.54 30.58
N GLY A 32 0.25 14.54 31.16
CA GLY A 32 0.93 14.60 32.45
C GLY A 32 2.20 15.45 32.47
N ARG A 33 2.65 15.95 31.31
CA ARG A 33 3.90 16.69 31.14
C ARG A 33 5.09 15.94 31.74
N THR A 34 5.14 14.63 31.55
CA THR A 34 6.28 13.78 31.92
C THR A 34 7.02 13.33 30.67
N GLY A 35 8.33 13.09 30.80
CA GLY A 35 9.10 12.42 29.75
C GLY A 35 9.04 10.90 29.91
N ALA A 36 9.36 10.16 28.85
CA ALA A 36 9.51 8.71 28.94
C ALA A 36 10.49 8.21 27.88
N LEU A 37 11.22 7.14 28.19
CA LEU A 37 12.02 6.36 27.25
C LEU A 37 11.56 4.90 27.39
N ILE A 38 10.98 4.33 26.34
CA ILE A 38 10.32 3.03 26.41
C ILE A 38 10.91 2.13 25.31
N VAL A 39 11.39 0.95 25.68
CA VAL A 39 11.88 -0.08 24.73
C VAL A 39 10.79 -1.14 24.55
N LEU A 40 10.46 -1.49 23.30
CA LEU A 40 9.48 -2.52 22.96
C LEU A 40 10.18 -3.84 22.62
N GLY A 41 10.53 -4.60 23.64
CA GLY A 41 11.28 -5.83 23.51
C GLY A 41 12.29 -5.97 24.63
N HIS A 42 12.49 -7.22 25.05
CA HIS A 42 13.42 -7.58 26.10
C HIS A 42 14.13 -8.87 25.70
N ASP A 43 15.45 -8.80 25.65
CA ASP A 43 16.33 -9.92 25.40
C ASP A 43 17.64 -9.75 26.19
N ARG A 44 18.64 -10.59 25.89
CA ARG A 44 19.92 -10.53 26.57
C ARG A 44 20.66 -9.21 26.29
N GLU A 45 20.56 -8.68 25.07
CA GLU A 45 21.25 -7.44 24.70
C GLU A 45 20.64 -6.23 25.40
N VAL A 46 19.31 -6.13 25.43
CA VAL A 46 18.59 -5.09 26.19
C VAL A 46 18.92 -5.18 27.68
N GLU A 47 19.05 -6.38 28.24
CA GLU A 47 19.46 -6.58 29.64
C GLU A 47 20.92 -6.16 29.89
N GLU A 48 21.85 -6.46 28.98
CA GLU A 48 23.27 -6.09 29.09
C GLU A 48 23.48 -4.56 29.11
N ILE A 49 22.69 -3.80 28.35
CA ILE A 49 22.75 -2.32 28.35
C ILE A 49 21.92 -1.68 29.47
N SER A 50 21.14 -2.45 30.23
CA SER A 50 20.26 -1.95 31.28
C SER A 50 20.97 -1.95 32.64
N THR A 51 21.19 -0.77 33.21
CA THR A 51 21.83 -0.61 34.53
C THR A 51 20.83 -0.08 35.57
N GLY A 52 20.84 -0.67 36.77
CA GLY A 52 19.95 -0.28 37.86
C GLY A 52 18.46 -0.47 37.55
N GLY A 53 17.61 0.30 38.23
CA GLY A 53 16.16 0.21 38.13
C GLY A 53 15.57 -1.00 38.86
N PHE A 54 14.32 -1.32 38.53
CA PHE A 54 13.55 -2.39 39.15
C PHE A 54 13.13 -3.42 38.10
N PRO A 55 13.50 -4.70 38.24
CA PRO A 55 12.83 -5.78 37.52
C PRO A 55 11.42 -5.93 38.10
N LEU A 56 10.40 -5.84 37.25
CA LEU A 56 9.00 -5.87 37.68
C LEU A 56 8.29 -7.14 37.20
N ASP A 57 8.41 -7.43 35.91
CA ASP A 57 7.67 -8.49 35.23
C ASP A 57 6.18 -8.51 35.63
N ILE A 58 5.49 -7.41 35.33
CA ILE A 58 4.06 -7.21 35.63
C ILE A 58 3.25 -7.03 34.35
N GLU A 59 1.95 -7.32 34.41
CA GLU A 59 1.05 -7.03 33.30
C GLU A 59 1.06 -5.54 32.94
N PHE A 60 1.03 -5.28 31.64
CA PHE A 60 0.89 -3.93 31.11
C PHE A 60 -0.47 -3.34 31.49
N SER A 61 -0.47 -2.04 31.78
CA SER A 61 -1.66 -1.21 31.60
C SER A 61 -1.26 0.24 31.35
N ALA A 62 -2.12 1.01 30.68
CA ALA A 62 -1.85 2.42 30.39
C ALA A 62 -1.56 3.23 31.67
N THR A 63 -2.30 2.91 32.74
CA THR A 63 -2.12 3.55 34.05
C THR A 63 -0.79 3.16 34.68
N ARG A 64 -0.40 1.88 34.65
CA ARG A 64 0.90 1.44 35.20
C ARG A 64 2.06 2.10 34.47
N LEU A 65 2.04 2.09 33.13
CA LEU A 65 3.10 2.73 32.35
C LEU A 65 3.20 4.22 32.66
N ARG A 66 2.06 4.92 32.75
CA ARG A 66 2.00 6.34 33.11
C ARG A 66 2.61 6.63 34.48
N GLU A 67 2.33 5.80 35.48
CA GLU A 67 2.86 5.98 36.84
C GLU A 67 4.36 5.73 36.89
N LEU A 68 4.84 4.67 36.23
CA LEU A 68 6.27 4.37 36.14
C LEU A 68 7.06 5.44 35.38
N ALA A 69 6.44 6.07 34.38
CA ALA A 69 7.05 7.18 33.63
C ALA A 69 7.24 8.47 34.46
N LYS A 70 6.76 8.52 35.72
CA LYS A 70 7.12 9.60 36.66
C LYS A 70 8.53 9.45 37.21
N MET A 71 9.08 8.24 37.15
CA MET A 71 10.44 7.95 37.57
C MET A 71 11.42 8.33 36.46
N ASP A 72 12.65 8.67 36.83
CA ASP A 72 13.72 8.88 35.87
C ASP A 72 14.20 7.55 35.28
N GLY A 73 14.70 7.60 34.05
CA GLY A 73 15.21 6.44 33.32
C GLY A 73 14.26 5.93 32.24
N ALA A 74 14.46 4.67 31.88
CA ALA A 74 13.72 3.96 30.85
C ALA A 74 12.81 2.88 31.44
N ILE A 75 11.82 2.50 30.63
CA ILE A 75 10.89 1.41 30.88
C ILE A 75 11.10 0.40 29.76
N VAL A 76 11.17 -0.88 30.09
CA VAL A 76 11.30 -1.96 29.12
C VAL A 76 10.02 -2.77 29.13
N LEU A 77 9.39 -2.90 27.96
CA LEU A 77 8.23 -3.76 27.72
C LEU A 77 8.67 -5.04 27.01
N ASP A 78 7.83 -6.06 27.05
CA ASP A 78 7.93 -7.15 26.08
C ASP A 78 7.58 -6.66 24.66
N ARG A 79 7.80 -7.52 23.66
CA ARG A 79 7.63 -7.16 22.25
C ARG A 79 6.18 -6.79 21.92
N GLU A 80 5.23 -7.53 22.50
CA GLU A 80 3.80 -7.36 22.28
C GLU A 80 3.17 -6.27 23.16
N ALA A 81 3.97 -5.58 23.98
CA ALA A 81 3.53 -4.59 24.96
C ALA A 81 2.43 -5.10 25.91
N THR A 82 2.48 -6.38 26.28
CA THR A 82 1.58 -7.02 27.24
C THR A 82 2.14 -7.05 28.66
N ARG A 83 3.46 -6.86 28.83
CA ARG A 83 4.14 -6.87 30.13
C ARG A 83 5.17 -5.75 30.24
N ILE A 84 5.30 -5.22 31.46
CA ILE A 84 6.34 -4.29 31.85
C ILE A 84 7.45 -5.08 32.54
N MET A 85 8.57 -5.26 31.85
CA MET A 85 9.69 -6.06 32.30
C MET A 85 10.53 -5.30 33.33
N ARG A 86 10.83 -4.03 33.06
CA ARG A 86 11.67 -3.17 33.91
C ARG A 86 11.18 -1.74 33.93
N ALA A 87 11.48 -1.03 35.01
CA ALA A 87 11.28 0.42 35.10
C ALA A 87 12.43 1.12 35.82
N ALA A 88 12.54 2.43 35.60
CA ALA A 88 13.58 3.29 36.18
C ALA A 88 15.01 2.80 35.91
N THR A 89 15.23 2.13 34.77
CA THR A 89 16.54 1.60 34.38
C THR A 89 17.30 2.62 33.53
N GLN A 90 18.61 2.69 33.68
CA GLN A 90 19.45 3.52 32.82
C GLN A 90 19.95 2.67 31.64
N LEU A 91 19.60 3.07 30.42
CA LEU A 91 20.11 2.44 29.20
C LEU A 91 21.46 3.04 28.82
N VAL A 92 22.47 2.18 28.65
CA VAL A 92 23.85 2.56 28.33
C VAL A 92 24.28 1.87 27.02
N PRO A 93 23.76 2.33 25.86
CA PRO A 93 24.16 1.78 24.56
C PRO A 93 25.59 2.18 24.18
N ASP A 94 26.17 1.52 23.17
CA ASP A 94 27.52 1.83 22.68
C ASP A 94 27.64 3.32 22.28
N PRO A 95 28.56 4.08 22.91
CA PRO A 95 28.73 5.49 22.61
C PRO A 95 29.26 5.79 21.20
N HIS A 96 29.82 4.80 20.48
CA HIS A 96 30.33 4.93 19.12
C HIS A 96 29.24 4.86 18.05
N ILE A 97 28.02 4.40 18.40
CA ILE A 97 26.90 4.41 17.46
C ILE A 97 26.53 5.87 17.13
N GLU A 98 26.56 6.19 15.84
CA GLU A 98 26.23 7.52 15.34
C GLU A 98 24.76 7.87 15.62
N THR A 99 24.55 9.12 16.03
CA THR A 99 23.23 9.66 16.33
C THR A 99 23.13 11.07 15.77
N ARG A 100 21.95 11.39 15.21
CA ARG A 100 21.64 12.72 14.66
C ARG A 100 20.85 13.58 15.65
N GLU A 101 20.54 13.02 16.82
CA GLU A 101 19.75 13.65 17.87
C GLU A 101 20.60 14.54 18.78
N SER A 102 20.00 15.60 19.32
CA SER A 102 20.68 16.55 20.21
C SER A 102 20.38 16.32 21.70
N GLY A 103 19.24 15.74 22.04
CA GLY A 103 18.83 15.47 23.43
C GLY A 103 19.33 14.12 23.95
N THR A 104 19.79 14.04 25.20
CA THR A 104 20.33 12.80 25.81
C THR A 104 19.36 11.62 25.70
N ARG A 105 18.07 11.84 25.96
CA ARG A 105 17.03 10.82 25.80
C ARG A 105 16.86 10.35 24.36
N HIS A 106 16.81 11.29 23.40
CA HIS A 106 16.64 10.99 21.99
C HIS A 106 17.87 10.28 21.40
N ARG A 107 19.08 10.71 21.78
CA ARG A 107 20.34 10.03 21.45
C ARG A 107 20.38 8.61 21.97
N THR A 108 19.92 8.41 23.21
CA THR A 108 19.83 7.08 23.81
C THR A 108 18.81 6.24 23.05
N ALA A 109 17.63 6.79 22.73
CA ALA A 109 16.60 6.09 21.98
C ALA A 109 17.09 5.60 20.61
N GLU A 110 17.72 6.50 19.83
CA GLU A 110 18.25 6.15 18.50
C GLU A 110 19.34 5.09 18.59
N ARG A 111 20.27 5.21 19.56
CA ARG A 111 21.35 4.23 19.72
C ARG A 111 20.87 2.87 20.18
N VAL A 112 19.94 2.84 21.14
CA VAL A 112 19.34 1.58 21.60
C VAL A 112 18.62 0.90 20.44
N ALA A 113 17.80 1.63 19.67
CA ALA A 113 17.10 1.06 18.52
C ALA A 113 18.05 0.48 17.46
N LYS A 114 19.17 1.16 17.18
CA LYS A 114 20.21 0.67 16.25
C LYS A 114 20.97 -0.53 16.79
N GLN A 115 21.26 -0.54 18.09
CA GLN A 115 22.05 -1.58 18.72
C GLN A 115 21.24 -2.87 18.86
N THR A 116 20.04 -2.79 19.45
CA THR A 116 19.25 -3.96 19.84
C THR A 116 18.27 -4.41 18.76
N GLY A 117 18.04 -3.59 17.73
CA GLY A 117 17.02 -3.82 16.71
C GLY A 117 15.57 -3.72 17.21
N TYR A 118 15.34 -3.42 18.49
CA TYR A 118 14.00 -3.23 19.04
C TYR A 118 13.51 -1.79 18.85
N PRO A 119 12.20 -1.59 18.62
CA PRO A 119 11.61 -0.26 18.59
C PRO A 119 11.78 0.46 19.93
N VAL A 120 12.16 1.74 19.86
CA VAL A 120 12.29 2.60 21.04
C VAL A 120 11.41 3.84 20.89
N ILE A 121 10.61 4.13 21.92
CA ILE A 121 9.72 5.28 22.00
C ILE A 121 10.33 6.31 22.95
N SER A 122 10.47 7.54 22.48
CA SER A 122 10.85 8.70 23.29
C SER A 122 9.68 9.67 23.39
N VAL A 123 9.31 10.04 24.62
CA VAL A 123 8.34 11.09 24.90
C VAL A 123 9.08 12.32 25.44
N SER A 124 8.97 13.43 24.72
CA SER A 124 9.60 14.70 25.08
C SER A 124 8.62 15.58 25.84
N GLN A 125 8.93 15.87 27.10
CA GLN A 125 8.14 16.77 27.94
C GLN A 125 8.11 18.20 27.41
N SER A 126 9.26 18.74 26.99
CA SER A 126 9.40 20.13 26.57
C SER A 126 8.76 20.38 25.21
N MET A 127 8.97 19.47 24.26
CA MET A 127 8.46 19.59 22.90
C MET A 127 7.03 19.03 22.74
N ARG A 128 6.55 18.25 23.71
CA ARG A 128 5.25 17.54 23.65
C ARG A 128 5.11 16.66 22.41
N ILE A 129 6.19 15.99 22.03
CA ILE A 129 6.22 15.05 20.91
C ILE A 129 6.50 13.63 21.41
N VAL A 130 5.98 12.65 20.69
CA VAL A 130 6.37 11.24 20.81
C VAL A 130 7.14 10.89 19.54
N ALA A 131 8.32 10.31 19.67
CA ALA A 131 9.15 9.85 18.56
C ALA A 131 9.42 8.35 18.69
N LEU A 132 9.30 7.65 17.58
CA LEU A 132 9.64 6.23 17.40
C LEU A 132 10.99 6.14 16.70
N TYR A 133 11.83 5.21 17.16
CA TYR A 133 13.11 4.86 16.57
C TYR A 133 13.10 3.36 16.26
N VAL A 134 13.34 3.00 15.01
CA VAL A 134 13.36 1.61 14.53
C VAL A 134 14.53 1.49 13.56
N GLY A 135 15.59 0.79 13.97
CA GLY A 135 16.82 0.71 13.17
C GLY A 135 17.35 2.10 12.80
N GLN A 136 17.41 2.40 11.51
CA GLN A 136 17.83 3.72 11.01
C GLN A 136 16.68 4.74 10.86
N LEU A 137 15.44 4.31 11.06
CA LEU A 137 14.25 5.12 10.86
C LEU A 137 13.88 5.88 12.13
N ARG A 138 13.41 7.11 11.93
CA ARG A 138 12.84 7.97 12.95
C ARG A 138 11.49 8.49 12.48
N HIS A 139 10.46 8.28 13.28
CA HIS A 139 9.12 8.74 12.99
C HIS A 139 8.54 9.53 14.18
N VAL A 140 7.94 10.70 13.95
CA VAL A 140 7.30 11.49 15.00
C VAL A 140 5.81 11.26 14.92
N LEU A 141 5.21 10.77 16.02
CA LEU A 141 3.77 10.61 16.08
C LEU A 141 3.09 11.97 16.10
N GLU A 142 2.20 12.16 15.15
CA GLU A 142 1.37 13.34 15.06
C GLU A 142 0.05 13.15 15.82
N GLY A 143 -0.63 14.26 16.10
CA GLY A 143 -1.98 14.21 16.67
C GLY A 143 -2.99 13.79 15.60
N SER A 144 -4.05 13.07 16.00
CA SER A 144 -5.05 12.52 15.09
C SER A 144 -5.61 13.57 14.12
N ASN A 145 -5.85 14.81 14.57
CA ASN A 145 -6.37 15.89 13.72
C ASN A 145 -5.47 16.22 12.51
N ALA A 146 -4.15 16.21 12.68
CA ALA A 146 -3.22 16.53 11.60
C ALA A 146 -3.15 15.40 10.56
N VAL A 147 -3.10 14.16 11.04
CA VAL A 147 -3.12 12.95 10.18
C VAL A 147 -4.46 12.87 9.44
N MET A 148 -5.57 13.07 10.14
CA MET A 148 -6.93 13.10 9.60
C MET A 148 -7.07 14.18 8.50
N SER A 149 -6.51 15.37 8.69
CA SER A 149 -6.56 16.41 7.65
C SER A 149 -5.83 16.02 6.37
N ARG A 150 -4.64 15.39 6.47
CA ARG A 150 -3.88 14.92 5.29
C ARG A 150 -4.56 13.72 4.63
N ALA A 151 -5.04 12.76 5.42
CA ALA A 151 -5.79 11.61 4.93
C ALA A 151 -7.03 12.05 4.13
N GLY A 152 -7.78 13.05 4.62
CA GLY A 152 -8.91 13.62 3.90
C GLY A 152 -8.52 14.28 2.56
N GLN A 153 -7.40 14.99 2.51
CA GLN A 153 -6.88 15.57 1.26
C GLN A 153 -6.44 14.51 0.25
N ALA A 154 -5.78 13.45 0.73
CA ALA A 154 -5.37 12.32 -0.08
C ALA A 154 -6.60 11.57 -0.63
N LEU A 155 -7.62 11.36 0.19
CA LEU A 155 -8.87 10.71 -0.20
C LEU A 155 -9.62 11.49 -1.29
N GLN A 156 -9.73 12.82 -1.13
CA GLN A 156 -10.31 13.68 -2.17
C GLN A 156 -9.50 13.65 -3.47
N THR A 157 -8.17 13.47 -3.38
CA THR A 157 -7.32 13.32 -4.56
C THR A 157 -7.54 11.95 -5.22
N LEU A 158 -7.69 10.89 -4.43
CA LEU A 158 -8.03 9.56 -4.91
C LEU A 158 -9.36 9.57 -5.67
N GLU A 159 -10.40 10.24 -5.15
CA GLU A 159 -11.69 10.39 -5.83
C GLU A 159 -11.54 11.00 -7.23
N ARG A 160 -10.79 12.10 -7.34
CA ARG A 160 -10.52 12.74 -8.64
C ARG A 160 -9.74 11.82 -9.58
N TYR A 161 -8.76 11.10 -9.07
CA TYR A 161 -7.95 10.18 -9.88
C TYR A 161 -8.75 8.97 -10.33
N LYS A 162 -9.63 8.42 -9.48
CA LYS A 162 -10.56 7.35 -9.82
C LYS A 162 -11.54 7.79 -10.91
N ALA A 163 -12.12 8.99 -10.79
CA ALA A 163 -13.01 9.52 -11.83
C ALA A 163 -12.30 9.61 -13.19
N ARG A 164 -11.05 10.13 -13.21
CA ARG A 164 -10.26 10.18 -14.43
C ARG A 164 -9.86 8.80 -14.95
N LEU A 165 -9.53 7.87 -14.06
CA LEU A 165 -9.23 6.49 -14.43
C LEU A 165 -10.44 5.82 -15.11
N ASN A 166 -11.65 6.02 -14.59
CA ASN A 166 -12.87 5.50 -15.20
C ASN A 166 -13.07 6.01 -16.63
N GLU A 167 -12.86 7.31 -16.86
CA GLU A 167 -12.95 7.94 -18.19
C GLU A 167 -11.94 7.33 -19.18
N VAL A 168 -10.67 7.25 -18.80
CA VAL A 168 -9.61 6.72 -19.69
C VAL A 168 -9.80 5.21 -19.92
N THR A 169 -10.28 4.47 -18.91
CA THR A 169 -10.56 3.03 -19.02
C THR A 169 -11.80 2.74 -19.88
N GLY A 170 -12.81 3.61 -19.84
CA GLY A 170 -13.95 3.59 -20.75
C GLY A 170 -13.52 3.83 -22.19
N THR A 171 -12.70 4.87 -22.40
CA THR A 171 -12.10 5.18 -23.71
C THR A 171 -11.29 4.00 -24.26
N LEU A 172 -10.42 3.40 -23.43
CA LEU A 172 -9.67 2.21 -23.83
C LEU A 172 -10.60 1.05 -24.19
N SER A 173 -11.71 0.85 -23.45
CA SER A 173 -12.67 -0.23 -23.76
C SER A 173 -13.32 -0.03 -25.13
N ALA A 174 -13.66 1.21 -25.50
CA ALA A 174 -14.20 1.50 -26.82
C ALA A 174 -13.17 1.23 -27.93
N LEU A 175 -11.93 1.68 -27.75
CA LEU A 175 -10.84 1.44 -28.70
C LEU A 175 -10.51 -0.05 -28.83
N GLU A 176 -10.57 -0.82 -27.73
CA GLU A 176 -10.36 -2.27 -27.72
C GLU A 176 -11.39 -3.00 -28.58
N ILE A 177 -12.65 -2.57 -28.52
CA ILE A 177 -13.76 -3.17 -29.27
C ILE A 177 -13.67 -2.81 -30.76
N GLU A 178 -13.29 -1.57 -31.07
CA GLU A 178 -13.09 -1.10 -32.45
C GLU A 178 -11.76 -1.55 -33.09
N ASP A 179 -10.88 -2.21 -32.33
CA ASP A 179 -9.51 -2.60 -32.74
C ASP A 179 -8.62 -1.40 -33.14
N LEU A 180 -8.75 -0.29 -32.42
CA LEU A 180 -8.05 0.97 -32.69
C LEU A 180 -7.10 1.39 -31.56
N VAL A 181 -6.71 0.47 -30.68
CA VAL A 181 -5.85 0.78 -29.53
C VAL A 181 -4.43 1.08 -29.99
N THR A 182 -3.84 2.12 -29.42
CA THR A 182 -2.42 2.45 -29.56
C THR A 182 -1.64 2.20 -28.26
N VAL A 183 -0.31 2.09 -28.35
CA VAL A 183 0.57 2.02 -27.17
C VAL A 183 0.32 3.17 -26.20
N ARG A 184 0.04 4.37 -26.72
CA ARG A 184 -0.28 5.57 -25.92
C ARG A 184 -1.53 5.38 -25.06
N ASP A 185 -2.57 4.76 -25.60
CA ASP A 185 -3.82 4.54 -24.86
C ASP A 185 -3.60 3.60 -23.66
N VAL A 186 -2.86 2.52 -23.89
CA VAL A 186 -2.48 1.56 -22.84
C VAL A 186 -1.60 2.24 -21.78
N ALA A 187 -0.60 3.00 -22.21
CA ALA A 187 0.30 3.71 -21.31
C ALA A 187 -0.44 4.74 -20.43
N ASN A 188 -1.43 5.45 -21.00
CA ASN A 188 -2.26 6.39 -20.26
C ASN A 188 -3.10 5.69 -19.18
N VAL A 189 -3.67 4.50 -19.45
CA VAL A 189 -4.43 3.73 -18.45
C VAL A 189 -3.50 3.25 -17.33
N ILE A 190 -2.34 2.67 -17.68
CA ILE A 190 -1.35 2.20 -16.70
C ILE A 190 -0.86 3.32 -15.81
N GLN A 191 -0.58 4.49 -16.39
CA GLN A 191 -0.22 5.70 -15.64
C GLN A 191 -1.27 6.01 -14.57
N ARG A 192 -2.55 6.03 -14.92
CA ARG A 192 -3.64 6.36 -13.99
C ARG A 192 -3.82 5.28 -12.91
N LEU A 193 -3.71 4.01 -13.28
CA LEU A 193 -3.76 2.90 -12.33
C LEU A 193 -2.64 3.00 -11.29
N GLU A 194 -1.43 3.32 -11.72
CA GLU A 194 -0.29 3.51 -10.83
C GLU A 194 -0.47 4.73 -9.91
N MET A 195 -0.96 5.86 -10.43
CA MET A 195 -1.25 7.05 -9.61
C MET A 195 -2.28 6.74 -8.51
N VAL A 196 -3.35 6.00 -8.86
CA VAL A 196 -4.38 5.55 -7.92
C VAL A 196 -3.79 4.60 -6.87
N SER A 197 -2.95 3.65 -7.29
CA SER A 197 -2.27 2.71 -6.38
C SER A 197 -1.37 3.40 -5.35
N ARG A 198 -0.61 4.42 -5.77
CA ARG A 198 0.27 5.20 -4.87
C ARG A 198 -0.51 5.95 -3.80
N ILE A 199 -1.56 6.67 -4.21
CA ILE A 199 -2.39 7.41 -3.26
C ILE A 199 -3.12 6.45 -2.31
N ASN A 200 -3.62 5.32 -2.80
CA ASN A 200 -4.21 4.31 -1.94
C ASN A 200 -3.21 3.80 -0.88
N THR A 201 -1.96 3.57 -1.27
CA THR A 201 -0.89 3.15 -0.35
C THR A 201 -0.62 4.23 0.71
N GLU A 202 -0.55 5.50 0.30
CA GLU A 202 -0.38 6.63 1.20
C GLU A 202 -1.54 6.77 2.20
N ILE A 203 -2.79 6.66 1.73
CA ILE A 203 -3.97 6.70 2.62
C ILE A 203 -3.95 5.53 3.60
N THR A 204 -3.56 4.34 3.15
CA THR A 204 -3.45 3.15 4.01
C THR A 204 -2.46 3.38 5.16
N GLN A 205 -1.35 4.08 4.90
CA GLN A 205 -0.40 4.48 5.95
C GLN A 205 -1.04 5.45 6.95
N TYR A 206 -1.76 6.47 6.48
CA TYR A 206 -2.49 7.37 7.40
C TYR A 206 -3.55 6.64 8.23
N LEU A 207 -4.26 5.67 7.66
CA LEU A 207 -5.25 4.87 8.39
C LEU A 207 -4.60 4.02 9.49
N LEU A 208 -3.43 3.46 9.22
CA LEU A 208 -2.67 2.71 10.21
C LEU A 208 -2.25 3.61 11.39
N GLU A 209 -1.81 4.83 11.11
CA GLU A 209 -1.51 5.82 12.16
C GLU A 209 -2.74 6.32 12.92
N LEU A 210 -3.90 6.38 12.27
CA LEU A 210 -5.16 6.83 12.86
C LEU A 210 -5.87 5.76 13.68
N GLY A 211 -5.57 4.47 13.48
CA GLY A 211 -6.19 3.37 14.23
C GLY A 211 -7.72 3.49 14.25
N THR A 212 -8.32 3.51 15.44
CA THR A 212 -9.78 3.63 15.59
C THR A 212 -10.35 4.97 15.12
N ASP A 213 -9.56 6.05 15.16
CA ASP A 213 -10.00 7.39 14.72
C ASP A 213 -10.21 7.42 13.19
N GLY A 214 -9.54 6.53 12.46
CA GLY A 214 -9.60 6.42 11.00
C GLY A 214 -10.80 5.62 10.46
N ARG A 215 -11.66 5.07 11.33
CA ARG A 215 -12.70 4.10 10.92
C ARG A 215 -13.60 4.58 9.77
N LEU A 216 -14.06 5.82 9.80
CA LEU A 216 -14.93 6.34 8.73
C LEU A 216 -14.19 6.51 7.40
N MET A 217 -12.93 6.91 7.45
CA MET A 217 -12.09 7.02 6.25
C MET A 217 -11.75 5.66 5.66
N ALA A 218 -11.54 4.64 6.50
CA ALA A 218 -11.32 3.28 6.04
C ALA A 218 -12.51 2.76 5.23
N LEU A 219 -13.75 3.01 5.71
CA LEU A 219 -14.97 2.67 4.98
C LEU A 219 -15.08 3.40 3.64
N GLN A 220 -14.77 4.71 3.62
CA GLN A 220 -14.80 5.49 2.38
C GLN A 220 -13.72 5.04 1.39
N LEU A 221 -12.52 4.70 1.87
CA LEU A 221 -11.46 4.14 1.03
C LEU A 221 -11.88 2.79 0.43
N GLU A 222 -12.48 1.90 1.24
CA GLU A 222 -12.98 0.60 0.81
C GLU A 222 -14.05 0.75 -0.29
N GLU A 223 -14.97 1.70 -0.16
CA GLU A 223 -15.96 2.01 -1.20
C GLU A 223 -15.30 2.54 -2.49
N LEU A 224 -14.26 3.36 -2.36
CA LEU A 224 -13.52 3.88 -3.51
C LEU A 224 -12.66 2.82 -4.19
N VAL A 225 -12.09 1.87 -3.46
CA VAL A 225 -11.14 0.90 -4.01
C VAL A 225 -11.77 -0.45 -4.33
N GLY A 226 -12.92 -0.78 -3.72
CA GLY A 226 -13.59 -2.07 -3.86
C GLY A 226 -13.97 -2.47 -5.29
N GLY A 227 -13.95 -1.52 -6.24
CA GLY A 227 -14.15 -1.77 -7.67
C GLY A 227 -12.88 -1.74 -8.54
N LEU A 228 -11.72 -1.39 -7.99
CA LEU A 228 -10.46 -1.23 -8.76
C LEU A 228 -9.71 -2.55 -9.01
N GLY A 229 -10.10 -3.63 -8.32
CA GLY A 229 -9.64 -5.00 -8.56
C GLY A 229 -8.15 -5.15 -8.90
N ASN A 230 -7.86 -6.07 -9.81
CA ASN A 230 -6.54 -6.30 -10.39
C ASN A 230 -6.42 -5.61 -11.77
N ASP A 231 -7.03 -4.44 -11.96
CA ASP A 231 -7.12 -3.78 -13.28
C ASP A 231 -5.73 -3.55 -13.91
N ARG A 232 -4.73 -3.17 -13.11
CA ARG A 232 -3.34 -3.00 -13.58
C ARG A 232 -2.77 -4.31 -14.13
N GLU A 233 -3.01 -5.43 -13.44
CA GLU A 233 -2.58 -6.75 -13.91
C GLU A 233 -3.32 -7.15 -15.18
N LEU A 234 -4.64 -6.93 -15.26
CA LEU A 234 -5.44 -7.28 -16.44
C LEU A 234 -4.98 -6.53 -17.70
N VAL A 235 -4.71 -5.22 -17.58
CA VAL A 235 -4.16 -4.43 -18.69
C VAL A 235 -2.81 -4.97 -19.12
N LEU A 236 -1.92 -5.30 -18.18
CA LEU A 236 -0.61 -5.87 -18.52
C LEU A 236 -0.74 -7.23 -19.21
N ARG A 237 -1.60 -8.12 -18.71
CA ARG A 237 -1.87 -9.42 -19.34
C ARG A 237 -2.40 -9.28 -20.77
N ASP A 238 -3.17 -8.23 -21.04
CA ASP A 238 -3.71 -7.97 -22.37
C ASP A 238 -2.66 -7.49 -23.38
N TYR A 239 -1.64 -6.72 -22.96
CA TYR A 239 -0.76 -6.02 -23.90
C TYR A 239 0.71 -6.41 -23.86
N LEU A 240 1.21 -7.07 -22.81
CA LEU A 240 2.64 -7.40 -22.71
C LEU A 240 3.15 -8.27 -23.87
N HIS A 241 2.30 -9.10 -24.46
CA HIS A 241 2.68 -9.92 -25.62
C HIS A 241 3.05 -9.10 -26.87
N ALA A 242 2.56 -7.86 -26.97
CA ALA A 242 2.85 -6.94 -28.08
C ALA A 242 4.09 -6.07 -27.83
N ALA A 243 4.69 -6.14 -26.62
CA ALA A 243 5.89 -5.40 -26.28
C ALA A 243 7.10 -5.90 -27.07
N ARG A 244 8.05 -5.00 -27.35
CA ARG A 244 9.29 -5.35 -28.06
C ARG A 244 10.26 -6.09 -27.15
N GLU A 245 10.37 -5.63 -25.91
CA GLU A 245 11.13 -6.32 -24.86
C GLU A 245 10.21 -7.35 -24.19
N PRO A 246 10.54 -8.66 -24.24
CA PRO A 246 9.75 -9.66 -23.54
C PRO A 246 9.93 -9.49 -22.03
N LEU A 247 8.85 -9.16 -21.34
CA LEU A 247 8.81 -9.03 -19.89
C LEU A 247 7.80 -9.99 -19.30
N THR A 248 8.13 -10.53 -18.13
CA THR A 248 7.13 -11.15 -17.28
C THR A 248 6.21 -10.09 -16.67
N LEU A 249 5.01 -10.51 -16.26
CA LEU A 249 4.06 -9.65 -15.57
C LEU A 249 4.67 -9.00 -14.31
N GLU A 250 5.43 -9.79 -13.53
CA GLU A 250 6.09 -9.36 -12.31
C GLU A 250 7.15 -8.28 -12.59
N GLU A 251 7.97 -8.46 -13.63
CA GLU A 251 8.97 -7.47 -14.03
C GLU A 251 8.33 -6.16 -14.49
N ALA A 252 7.26 -6.23 -15.31
CA ALA A 252 6.55 -5.05 -15.76
C ALA A 252 5.92 -4.29 -14.60
N MET A 253 5.27 -4.99 -13.66
CA MET A 253 4.73 -4.39 -12.43
C MET A 253 5.82 -3.72 -11.59
N ALA A 254 6.95 -4.39 -11.38
CA ALA A 254 8.07 -3.84 -10.63
C ALA A 254 8.64 -2.58 -11.28
N ARG A 255 8.80 -2.56 -12.61
CA ARG A 255 9.26 -1.39 -13.36
C ARG A 255 8.29 -0.22 -13.25
N ILE A 256 6.98 -0.47 -13.35
CA ILE A 256 5.95 0.57 -13.22
C ILE A 256 5.96 1.16 -11.80
N SER A 257 6.03 0.31 -10.76
CA SER A 257 6.10 0.77 -9.38
C SER A 257 7.39 1.51 -9.05
N ALA A 258 8.49 1.24 -9.76
CA ALA A 258 9.76 1.94 -9.60
C ALA A 258 9.81 3.33 -10.27
N LEU A 259 8.82 3.71 -11.09
CA LEU A 259 8.80 5.03 -11.73
C LEU A 259 8.79 6.15 -10.70
N THR A 260 9.57 7.22 -10.92
CA THR A 260 9.48 8.39 -10.03
C THR A 260 8.15 9.13 -10.24
N ALA A 261 7.79 10.01 -9.30
CA ALA A 261 6.59 10.85 -9.48
C ALA A 261 6.69 11.73 -10.74
N THR A 262 7.89 12.13 -11.14
CA THR A 262 8.14 12.91 -12.36
C THR A 262 8.02 12.05 -13.61
N ASP A 263 8.63 10.86 -13.63
CA ASP A 263 8.54 9.94 -14.76
C ASP A 263 7.09 9.51 -15.01
N LEU A 264 6.33 9.31 -13.93
CA LEU A 264 4.92 8.94 -14.02
C LEU A 264 4.08 10.01 -14.71
N LEU A 265 4.53 11.24 -14.89
CA LEU A 265 3.80 12.25 -15.67
C LEU A 265 3.93 12.06 -17.19
N ASP A 266 4.97 11.34 -17.64
CA ASP A 266 5.25 11.06 -19.04
C ASP A 266 4.68 9.68 -19.46
N PRO A 267 3.65 9.62 -20.32
CA PRO A 267 3.13 8.34 -20.81
C PRO A 267 4.19 7.48 -21.51
N ALA A 268 5.22 8.09 -22.10
CA ALA A 268 6.31 7.36 -22.72
C ALA A 268 7.15 6.58 -21.68
N ALA A 269 7.24 7.04 -20.43
CA ALA A 269 7.88 6.31 -19.35
C ALA A 269 7.09 5.06 -18.95
N GLY A 270 5.76 5.16 -18.90
CA GLY A 270 4.87 4.01 -18.70
C GLY A 270 5.00 2.96 -19.81
N ALA A 271 5.05 3.40 -21.07
CA ALA A 271 5.28 2.52 -22.22
C ALA A 271 6.63 1.78 -22.12
N ARG A 272 7.72 2.48 -21.77
CA ARG A 272 9.04 1.87 -21.54
C ARG A 272 9.02 0.85 -20.41
N ALA A 273 8.33 1.14 -19.31
CA ALA A 273 8.22 0.24 -18.18
C ALA A 273 7.53 -1.09 -18.55
N MET A 274 6.63 -1.06 -19.54
CA MET A 274 5.97 -2.22 -20.13
C MET A 274 6.76 -2.91 -21.27
N GLY A 275 7.94 -2.40 -21.63
CA GLY A 275 8.76 -2.98 -22.71
C GLY A 275 8.41 -2.49 -24.12
N PHE A 276 7.55 -1.48 -24.25
CA PHE A 276 7.23 -0.85 -25.54
C PHE A 276 8.29 0.19 -25.95
N PRO A 277 8.56 0.33 -27.26
CA PRO A 277 9.30 1.47 -27.78
C PRO A 277 8.53 2.77 -27.53
N ALA A 278 9.25 3.83 -27.18
CA ALA A 278 8.63 5.09 -26.74
C ALA A 278 9.21 6.33 -27.45
N GLN A 279 9.76 6.15 -28.65
CA GLN A 279 10.38 7.21 -29.45
C GLN A 279 9.65 7.41 -30.78
N GLY A 280 9.45 8.67 -31.18
CA GLY A 280 8.77 9.02 -32.43
C GLY A 280 7.36 8.43 -32.51
N ASP A 281 7.03 7.87 -33.66
CA ASP A 281 5.69 7.30 -33.94
C ASP A 281 5.41 5.98 -33.21
N ALA A 282 6.36 5.46 -32.42
CA ALA A 282 6.20 4.20 -31.69
C ALA A 282 5.04 4.22 -30.68
N MET A 283 4.72 5.40 -30.13
CA MET A 283 3.59 5.57 -29.22
C MET A 283 2.23 5.43 -29.93
N ASP A 284 2.19 5.67 -31.23
CA ASP A 284 0.97 5.64 -32.04
C ASP A 284 0.86 4.31 -32.81
N ALA A 285 1.75 3.36 -32.55
CA ALA A 285 1.68 2.00 -33.06
C ALA A 285 0.43 1.28 -32.51
N SER A 286 -0.29 0.61 -33.41
CA SER A 286 -1.47 -0.18 -33.08
C SER A 286 -1.08 -1.45 -32.31
N VAL A 287 -1.86 -1.78 -31.28
CA VAL A 287 -1.73 -2.97 -30.45
C VAL A 287 -3.11 -3.56 -30.19
N SER A 288 -3.24 -4.88 -30.17
CA SER A 288 -4.52 -5.55 -29.89
C SER A 288 -4.49 -6.23 -28.52
N PRO A 289 -5.56 -6.16 -27.71
CA PRO A 289 -5.64 -6.86 -26.44
C PRO A 289 -5.92 -8.36 -26.62
N ARG A 290 -5.54 -9.17 -25.62
CA ARG A 290 -5.89 -10.59 -25.55
C ARG A 290 -7.34 -10.85 -25.13
N GLY A 291 -7.92 -9.97 -24.31
CA GLY A 291 -9.31 -10.00 -23.85
C GLY A 291 -9.52 -10.26 -22.36
N TYR A 292 -8.46 -10.39 -21.55
CA TYR A 292 -8.55 -10.62 -20.10
C TYR A 292 -9.41 -9.56 -19.41
N ARG A 293 -9.23 -8.27 -19.74
CA ARG A 293 -9.92 -7.16 -19.08
C ARG A 293 -11.41 -7.10 -19.41
N LEU A 294 -11.82 -7.40 -20.64
CA LEU A 294 -13.25 -7.41 -20.98
C LEU A 294 -13.95 -8.66 -20.46
N LEU A 295 -13.25 -9.81 -20.45
CA LEU A 295 -13.78 -11.05 -19.88
C LEU A 295 -13.96 -10.97 -18.35
N SER A 296 -13.09 -10.25 -17.63
CA SER A 296 -13.22 -10.08 -16.17
C SER A 296 -14.48 -9.30 -15.77
N LYS A 297 -15.01 -8.47 -16.68
CA LYS A 297 -16.27 -7.73 -16.50
C LYS A 297 -17.50 -8.63 -16.68
N VAL A 298 -17.36 -9.86 -17.19
CA VAL A 298 -18.46 -10.82 -17.34
C VAL A 298 -18.81 -11.40 -15.96
N PRO A 299 -20.04 -11.19 -15.45
CA PRO A 299 -20.40 -11.61 -14.11
C PRO A 299 -20.25 -13.12 -13.89
N ARG A 300 -19.62 -13.50 -12.77
CA ARG A 300 -19.48 -14.90 -12.31
C ARG A 300 -18.67 -15.81 -13.25
N LEU A 301 -17.81 -15.25 -14.10
CA LEU A 301 -16.89 -16.02 -14.92
C LEU A 301 -15.61 -16.37 -14.12
N PRO A 302 -15.27 -17.64 -13.89
CA PRO A 302 -14.07 -18.02 -13.14
C PRO A 302 -12.78 -17.66 -13.91
N GLY A 303 -11.73 -17.21 -13.20
CA GLY A 303 -10.45 -16.83 -13.81
C GLY A 303 -9.81 -17.92 -14.67
N ALA A 304 -9.85 -19.19 -14.23
CA ALA A 304 -9.34 -20.31 -15.02
C ALA A 304 -10.08 -20.52 -16.36
N ILE A 305 -11.33 -20.06 -16.47
CA ILE A 305 -12.06 -20.08 -17.74
C ILE A 305 -11.68 -18.88 -18.60
N VAL A 306 -11.44 -17.72 -18.00
CA VAL A 306 -10.89 -16.55 -18.71
C VAL A 306 -9.57 -16.91 -19.36
N ASP A 307 -8.65 -17.52 -18.62
CA ASP A 307 -7.34 -17.94 -19.14
C ASP A 307 -7.50 -18.87 -20.37
N ARG A 308 -8.36 -19.89 -20.29
CA ARG A 308 -8.60 -20.82 -21.41
C ARG A 308 -9.24 -20.16 -22.64
N LEU A 309 -10.19 -19.25 -22.43
CA LEU A 309 -10.81 -18.50 -23.53
C LEU A 309 -9.76 -17.65 -24.24
N VAL A 310 -8.94 -16.93 -23.48
CA VAL A 310 -7.86 -16.12 -24.04
C VAL A 310 -6.85 -16.99 -24.79
N ASP A 311 -6.42 -18.11 -24.20
CA ASP A 311 -5.46 -19.01 -24.84
C ASP A 311 -6.01 -19.65 -26.13
N HIS A 312 -7.33 -19.87 -26.20
CA HIS A 312 -7.98 -20.44 -27.38
C HIS A 312 -8.15 -19.44 -28.53
N PHE A 313 -8.54 -18.20 -28.24
CA PHE A 313 -8.85 -17.17 -29.24
C PHE A 313 -7.67 -16.22 -29.54
N ASP A 314 -6.64 -16.16 -28.70
CA ASP A 314 -5.39 -15.38 -28.81
C ASP A 314 -5.55 -13.84 -28.88
N SER A 315 -6.68 -13.32 -29.34
CA SER A 315 -7.02 -11.90 -29.33
C SER A 315 -8.50 -11.66 -29.01
N LEU A 316 -8.78 -10.47 -28.48
CA LEU A 316 -10.14 -10.02 -28.20
C LEU A 316 -11.02 -10.03 -29.47
N GLN A 317 -10.45 -9.66 -30.62
CA GLN A 317 -11.20 -9.56 -31.87
C GLN A 317 -11.71 -10.92 -32.34
N GLN A 318 -10.88 -11.96 -32.23
CA GLN A 318 -11.32 -13.33 -32.52
C GLN A 318 -12.41 -13.77 -31.54
N LEU A 319 -12.29 -13.38 -30.28
CA LEU A 319 -13.28 -13.69 -29.23
C LEU A 319 -14.62 -12.97 -29.47
N LEU A 320 -14.61 -11.72 -29.93
CA LEU A 320 -15.81 -10.98 -30.32
C LEU A 320 -16.48 -11.57 -31.56
N ALA A 321 -15.69 -12.07 -32.52
CA ALA A 321 -16.20 -12.74 -33.72
C ALA A 321 -16.77 -14.15 -33.44
N ALA A 322 -16.29 -14.83 -32.40
CA ALA A 322 -16.63 -16.20 -32.05
C ALA A 322 -18.15 -16.42 -31.91
N ASN A 323 -18.69 -17.44 -32.57
CA ASN A 323 -20.08 -17.82 -32.43
C ASN A 323 -20.31 -18.64 -31.15
N PHE A 324 -21.57 -19.02 -30.89
CA PHE A 324 -21.93 -19.76 -29.69
C PHE A 324 -21.26 -21.15 -29.61
N ASP A 325 -21.15 -21.85 -30.74
CA ASP A 325 -20.55 -23.17 -30.83
C ASP A 325 -19.02 -23.11 -30.65
N ASP A 326 -18.38 -22.06 -31.19
CA ASP A 326 -16.95 -21.80 -30.99
C ASP A 326 -16.63 -21.65 -29.50
N LEU A 327 -17.44 -20.87 -28.75
CA LEU A 327 -17.26 -20.69 -27.31
C LEU A 327 -17.44 -22.00 -26.53
N MET A 328 -18.40 -22.85 -26.91
CA MET A 328 -18.60 -24.15 -26.26
C MET A 328 -17.50 -25.17 -26.56
N SER A 329 -16.71 -24.96 -27.61
CA SER A 329 -15.58 -25.84 -27.93
C SER A 329 -14.42 -25.72 -26.93
N VAL A 330 -14.39 -24.65 -26.14
CA VAL A 330 -13.37 -24.41 -25.12
C VAL A 330 -13.63 -25.25 -23.87
N ASP A 331 -12.61 -25.97 -23.42
CA ASP A 331 -12.74 -26.87 -22.28
C ASP A 331 -13.22 -26.15 -21.01
N GLY A 332 -14.28 -26.68 -20.40
CA GLY A 332 -14.94 -26.09 -19.24
C GLY A 332 -15.93 -24.97 -19.57
N VAL A 333 -16.16 -24.61 -20.84
CA VAL A 333 -17.18 -23.65 -21.24
C VAL A 333 -18.45 -24.37 -21.68
N GLY A 334 -19.34 -24.67 -20.72
CA GLY A 334 -20.67 -25.19 -21.02
C GLY A 334 -21.64 -24.11 -21.53
N GLU A 335 -22.82 -24.54 -21.97
CA GLU A 335 -23.88 -23.69 -22.55
C GLU A 335 -24.15 -22.40 -21.74
N SER A 336 -24.28 -22.52 -20.42
CA SER A 336 -24.54 -21.37 -19.55
C SER A 336 -23.40 -20.35 -19.53
N ARG A 337 -22.14 -20.79 -19.62
CA ARG A 337 -20.96 -19.91 -19.62
C ARG A 337 -20.78 -19.27 -20.99
N ALA A 338 -20.93 -20.04 -22.07
CA ALA A 338 -20.90 -19.50 -23.43
C ALA A 338 -21.95 -18.39 -23.62
N ARG A 339 -23.17 -18.59 -23.12
CA ARG A 339 -24.22 -17.58 -23.14
C ARG A 339 -23.83 -16.33 -22.35
N ALA A 340 -23.31 -16.50 -21.13
CA ALA A 340 -22.88 -15.38 -20.29
C ALA A 340 -21.75 -14.56 -20.92
N VAL A 341 -20.75 -15.22 -21.53
CA VAL A 341 -19.64 -14.55 -22.25
C VAL A 341 -20.18 -13.78 -23.45
N ARG A 342 -21.01 -14.41 -24.29
CA ARG A 342 -21.56 -13.78 -25.49
C ARG A 342 -22.40 -12.55 -25.13
N GLU A 343 -23.34 -12.70 -24.20
CA GLU A 343 -24.21 -11.61 -23.76
C GLU A 343 -23.40 -10.49 -23.08
N GLY A 344 -22.42 -10.85 -22.24
CA GLY A 344 -21.55 -9.89 -21.56
C GLY A 344 -20.75 -9.02 -22.53
N LEU A 345 -20.14 -9.63 -23.54
CA LEU A 345 -19.36 -8.92 -24.55
C LEU A 345 -20.22 -8.09 -25.48
N SER A 346 -21.38 -8.61 -25.92
CA SER A 346 -22.34 -7.84 -26.72
C SER A 346 -22.81 -6.59 -25.96
N ARG A 347 -23.14 -6.73 -24.68
CA ARG A 347 -23.54 -5.60 -23.84
C ARG A 347 -22.44 -4.56 -23.69
N LEU A 348 -21.19 -4.99 -23.51
CA LEU A 348 -20.04 -4.08 -23.42
C LEU A 348 -19.84 -3.31 -24.74
N ALA A 349 -19.99 -3.97 -25.89
CA ALA A 349 -19.93 -3.33 -27.20
C ALA A 349 -21.08 -2.35 -27.46
N GLU A 350 -22.30 -2.68 -27.04
CA GLU A 350 -23.43 -1.76 -27.13
C GLU A 350 -23.22 -0.51 -26.26
N THR A 351 -22.69 -0.70 -25.04
CA THR A 351 -22.46 0.40 -24.10
C THR A 351 -21.37 1.34 -24.61
N SER A 352 -20.28 0.82 -25.19
CA SER A 352 -19.20 1.66 -25.73
C SER A 352 -19.67 2.51 -26.92
N ILE A 353 -20.61 2.02 -27.73
CA ILE A 353 -21.21 2.78 -28.83
C ILE A 353 -22.08 3.91 -28.29
N LEU A 354 -22.86 3.65 -27.23
CA LEU A 354 -23.77 4.63 -26.63
C LEU A 354 -23.04 5.76 -25.90
N GLU A 355 -21.94 5.47 -25.21
CA GLU A 355 -21.09 6.49 -24.55
C GLU A 355 -20.49 7.50 -25.55
N ARG A 356 -20.54 7.24 -26.86
CA ARG A 356 -20.09 8.17 -27.90
C ARG A 356 -21.10 9.30 -28.19
N TYR A 357 -22.36 9.10 -27.82
CA TYR A 357 -23.48 10.01 -28.15
C TYR A 357 -23.97 10.85 -26.96
N VAL A 358 -23.33 10.71 -25.80
CA VAL A 358 -23.59 11.45 -24.55
C VAL A 358 -22.33 12.23 -24.20
#